data_AF-A0A2S8RM09-F1
#
_entry.id   AF-A0A2S8RM09-F1
#
_cell.length_a   1.000
_cell.length_b   1.000
_cell.length_c   1.000
_cell.angle_alpha   90.00
_cell.angle_beta   90.00
_cell.angle_gamma   90.00
#
_symmetry.space_group_name_H-M   'P 1'
#
loop_
_entity.id
_entity.type
_entity.pdbx_description
1 polymer ?
#
loop_
_entity_poly.entity_id
_entity_poly.type
_entity_poly.pdbx_seq_one_letter_code
_entity_poly.pdbx_strand_id
1 'polypeptide(L)'
;MAHAITRGLTMAFVTAPLLIACGGGKASDPGVVNAPQCSGASCGVQGPPASGTSASLCPATADIGNSTFLGGAGSGEVVQLNINATAMTYTLKWLESPIPLRTGTVTPTRAGTQITGAVIHPPTGALPTAEQIRCAFILGAGTGTASDGSAYTTPDFVNNPNPPMILVGQGVAGGGIPGATVQYAGILGIGAVNQRHFDFYPFLGFASTTTDITKLPGTYNGLLYHLSPTANYETVATNSVETFDASGNCTSPSSSGCLSTGNALTLNSNGYFDSSNPPQIVPSGGSPAPLRTGNFGTAHMILGQVNGATVPLVVRTGSVNTNTLQIDDESGIAMLAAATPLASGGFDGGYVGADSNFKYTATLIQGAVGTFINPSTSGAESGFGLGYGLPSPGLVGVQDTNGKTGMAIASGGLYAIVIQGAENGGITSTSANSDTPSTPYFGIGAQISK
;
A
#
# COMPACT_ATOMS: atom_id res chain seq x y z
N MET A 1 61.40 12.84 -25.01
CA MET A 1 61.31 12.67 -26.47
C MET A 1 60.58 11.36 -26.75
N ALA A 2 59.47 11.44 -27.50
CA ALA A 2 58.93 10.49 -28.51
C ALA A 2 59.17 8.97 -28.35
N HIS A 3 58.28 8.00 -28.58
CA HIS A 3 56.91 7.78 -29.13
C HIS A 3 56.56 6.33 -28.66
N ALA A 4 55.36 5.72 -28.72
CA ALA A 4 54.23 5.81 -29.62
C ALA A 4 52.96 5.21 -28.97
N ILE A 5 51.81 5.79 -29.34
CA ILE A 5 50.44 5.35 -29.07
C ILE A 5 49.89 4.71 -30.36
N THR A 6 48.92 3.78 -30.23
CA THR A 6 47.74 3.52 -31.09
C THR A 6 47.59 2.09 -31.65
N ARG A 7 46.32 1.63 -31.61
CA ARG A 7 45.59 0.56 -32.34
C ARG A 7 45.35 -0.69 -31.50
N GLY A 8 44.14 -1.25 -31.35
CA GLY A 8 42.76 -1.12 -31.86
C GLY A 8 41.97 -2.24 -31.12
N LEU A 9 40.66 -2.46 -31.14
CA LEU A 9 39.56 -2.14 -32.03
C LEU A 9 38.26 -2.46 -31.24
N THR A 10 37.27 -1.58 -31.33
CA THR A 10 35.87 -1.76 -30.94
C THR A 10 35.21 -2.95 -31.65
N MET A 11 34.39 -3.74 -30.93
CA MET A 11 33.34 -4.59 -31.52
C MET A 11 32.13 -4.57 -30.58
N ALA A 12 31.04 -3.99 -31.10
CA ALA A 12 29.72 -3.96 -30.52
C ALA A 12 29.01 -5.30 -30.77
N PHE A 13 28.38 -5.88 -29.76
CA PHE A 13 27.36 -6.90 -29.95
C PHE A 13 25.98 -6.28 -29.78
N VAL A 14 25.37 -6.04 -30.95
CA VAL A 14 23.94 -5.83 -31.12
C VAL A 14 23.25 -7.14 -30.75
N THR A 15 22.38 -7.13 -29.73
CA THR A 15 21.37 -8.18 -29.54
C THR A 15 20.01 -7.57 -29.85
N ALA A 16 19.45 -7.97 -31.00
CA ALA A 16 18.09 -7.67 -31.38
C ALA A 16 17.15 -8.72 -30.76
N PRO A 17 15.96 -8.34 -30.26
CA PRO A 17 14.95 -9.31 -29.86
C PRO A 17 14.13 -9.72 -31.09
N LEU A 18 14.28 -10.96 -31.54
CA LEU A 18 13.30 -11.62 -32.41
C LEU A 18 12.22 -12.23 -31.52
N LEU A 19 11.11 -11.51 -31.34
CA LEU A 19 9.85 -12.03 -30.82
C LEU A 19 8.92 -12.34 -31.99
N ILE A 20 8.85 -13.62 -32.38
CA ILE A 20 7.71 -14.19 -33.11
C ILE A 20 7.45 -15.59 -32.56
N ALA A 21 6.34 -15.75 -31.83
CA ALA A 21 5.41 -16.85 -32.02
C ALA A 21 4.16 -16.66 -31.14
N CYS A 22 3.02 -16.67 -31.82
CA CYS A 22 1.66 -16.67 -31.28
C CYS A 22 1.36 -17.93 -30.46
N GLY A 23 0.54 -17.78 -29.43
CA GLY A 23 -0.24 -18.85 -28.82
C GLY A 23 -1.55 -18.26 -28.29
N GLY A 24 -2.58 -18.21 -29.14
CA GLY A 24 -3.94 -17.87 -28.73
C GLY A 24 -4.52 -19.00 -27.86
N GLY A 25 -4.32 -18.91 -26.56
CA GLY A 25 -4.98 -19.73 -25.54
C GLY A 25 -5.76 -18.83 -24.59
N LYS A 26 -6.92 -19.29 -24.12
CA LYS A 26 -7.66 -18.58 -23.07
C LYS A 26 -6.82 -18.56 -21.78
N ALA A 27 -6.96 -17.51 -20.98
CA ALA A 27 -6.22 -17.26 -19.73
C ALA A 27 -6.30 -18.37 -18.65
N SER A 28 -7.04 -19.46 -18.91
CA SER A 28 -7.23 -20.60 -18.03
C SER A 28 -6.24 -21.75 -18.26
N ASP A 29 -5.28 -21.64 -19.19
CA ASP A 29 -4.34 -22.74 -19.49
C ASP A 29 -2.92 -22.21 -19.85
N PRO A 30 -2.02 -22.03 -18.86
CA PRO A 30 -0.71 -21.42 -19.09
C PRO A 30 0.21 -22.40 -19.85
N GLY A 31 0.74 -21.93 -21.00
CA GLY A 31 1.77 -22.64 -21.74
C GLY A 31 3.13 -22.70 -21.01
N VAL A 32 3.97 -23.65 -21.41
CA VAL A 32 5.27 -23.93 -20.78
C VAL A 32 6.23 -22.74 -20.90
N VAL A 33 6.82 -22.30 -19.78
CA VAL A 33 7.83 -21.24 -19.75
C VAL A 33 9.20 -21.82 -20.08
N ASN A 34 9.79 -21.43 -21.22
CA ASN A 34 11.17 -21.78 -21.56
C ASN A 34 12.14 -20.73 -20.97
N ALA A 35 12.82 -21.09 -19.89
CA ALA A 35 13.93 -20.28 -19.35
C ALA A 35 15.17 -20.39 -20.25
N PRO A 36 15.87 -19.28 -20.58
CA PRO A 36 17.10 -19.31 -21.36
C PRO A 36 18.16 -20.19 -20.67
N GLN A 37 18.66 -21.21 -21.38
CA GLN A 37 19.76 -22.04 -20.90
C GLN A 37 21.11 -21.38 -21.20
N CYS A 38 22.09 -21.58 -20.33
CA CYS A 38 23.47 -21.19 -20.62
C CYS A 38 23.93 -21.82 -21.95
N SER A 39 24.56 -21.02 -22.82
CA SER A 39 25.24 -21.55 -24.02
C SER A 39 26.76 -21.33 -23.92
N GLY A 40 27.53 -22.42 -24.02
CA GLY A 40 28.99 -22.42 -23.98
C GLY A 40 29.58 -23.78 -23.63
N ALA A 41 30.80 -24.08 -24.11
CA ALA A 41 31.50 -25.36 -23.87
C ALA A 41 31.88 -25.61 -22.40
N SER A 42 31.71 -24.61 -21.52
CA SER A 42 31.94 -24.68 -20.08
C SER A 42 30.67 -24.94 -19.26
N CYS A 43 29.48 -25.03 -19.89
CA CYS A 43 28.23 -25.30 -19.18
C CYS A 43 27.93 -26.80 -19.21
N GLY A 44 27.84 -27.43 -18.03
CA GLY A 44 27.40 -28.81 -17.88
C GLY A 44 25.95 -28.98 -18.33
N VAL A 45 25.51 -30.23 -18.57
CA VAL A 45 24.10 -30.55 -18.88
C VAL A 45 23.20 -30.09 -17.73
N GLN A 46 22.60 -28.91 -17.87
CA GLN A 46 21.54 -28.43 -17.01
C GLN A 46 20.24 -28.97 -17.60
N GLY A 47 19.59 -29.87 -16.87
CA GLY A 47 18.21 -30.25 -17.17
C GLY A 47 17.31 -29.02 -17.10
N PRO A 48 16.14 -29.04 -17.76
CA PRO A 48 15.15 -27.98 -17.56
C PRO A 48 14.93 -27.77 -16.06
N PRO A 49 14.75 -26.52 -15.60
CA PRO A 49 14.35 -26.26 -14.22
C PRO A 49 13.18 -27.19 -13.89
N ALA A 50 13.20 -27.79 -12.69
CA ALA A 50 12.08 -28.61 -12.24
C ALA A 50 10.82 -27.74 -12.37
N SER A 51 9.97 -28.07 -13.35
CA SER A 51 8.70 -27.39 -13.56
C SER A 51 7.76 -27.89 -12.48
N GLY A 52 7.90 -27.30 -11.28
CA GLY A 52 6.83 -27.37 -10.30
C GLY A 52 5.62 -26.66 -10.87
N THR A 53 4.42 -27.17 -10.59
CA THR A 53 3.19 -26.42 -10.77
C THR A 53 3.33 -25.09 -10.03
N SER A 54 3.34 -23.97 -10.76
CA SER A 54 3.24 -22.65 -10.14
C SER A 54 1.98 -22.64 -9.27
N ALA A 55 2.14 -22.51 -7.96
CA ALA A 55 1.01 -22.32 -7.06
C ALA A 55 0.20 -21.11 -7.54
N SER A 56 -1.13 -21.24 -7.55
CA SER A 56 -1.99 -20.14 -7.96
C SER A 56 -1.76 -18.92 -7.06
N LEU A 57 -1.60 -17.74 -7.65
CA LEU A 57 -1.24 -16.51 -6.92
C LEU A 57 -2.43 -15.95 -6.12
N CYS A 58 -3.65 -16.28 -6.54
CA CYS A 58 -4.87 -15.84 -5.90
C CYS A 58 -5.95 -16.92 -5.92
N PRO A 59 -6.97 -16.82 -5.07
CA PRO A 59 -8.05 -17.80 -5.02
C PRO A 59 -8.73 -18.01 -6.39
N ALA A 60 -9.53 -19.08 -6.48
CA ALA A 60 -10.39 -19.28 -7.63
C ALA A 60 -11.35 -18.10 -7.79
N THR A 61 -11.76 -17.81 -9.03
CA THR A 61 -12.65 -16.68 -9.37
C THR A 61 -13.92 -16.63 -8.50
N ALA A 62 -14.52 -17.79 -8.20
CA ALA A 62 -15.69 -17.88 -7.34
C ALA A 62 -15.39 -17.47 -5.89
N ASP A 63 -14.24 -17.88 -5.34
CA ASP A 63 -13.83 -17.57 -3.97
C ASP A 63 -13.50 -16.08 -3.79
N ILE A 64 -12.92 -15.45 -4.83
CA ILE A 64 -12.73 -13.99 -4.87
C ILE A 64 -14.09 -13.30 -4.76
N GLY A 65 -15.09 -13.75 -5.53
CA GLY A 65 -16.46 -13.23 -5.48
C GLY A 65 -17.18 -13.39 -4.15
N ASN A 66 -16.87 -14.45 -3.40
CA ASN A 66 -17.45 -14.74 -2.10
C ASN A 66 -16.78 -13.97 -0.94
N SER A 67 -15.67 -13.29 -1.21
CA SER A 67 -14.89 -12.57 -0.19
C SER A 67 -15.26 -11.08 -0.18
N THR A 68 -15.43 -10.51 1.01
CA THR A 68 -15.45 -9.05 1.19
C THR A 68 -14.19 -8.66 1.94
N PHE A 69 -13.34 -7.89 1.30
CA PHE A 69 -12.10 -7.40 1.88
C PHE A 69 -12.39 -6.19 2.75
N LEU A 70 -12.22 -6.34 4.06
CA LEU A 70 -12.28 -5.22 5.01
C LEU A 70 -10.86 -4.70 5.22
N GLY A 71 -10.67 -3.40 5.00
CA GLY A 71 -9.33 -2.82 4.96
C GLY A 71 -9.30 -1.31 5.10
N GLY A 72 -8.10 -0.79 4.91
CA GLY A 72 -7.76 0.61 5.10
C GLY A 72 -6.95 1.19 3.96
N ALA A 73 -7.03 2.50 3.78
CA ALA A 73 -6.20 3.23 2.84
C ALA A 73 -5.37 4.33 3.52
N GLY A 74 -4.22 4.67 2.92
CA GLY A 74 -3.32 5.72 3.41
C GLY A 74 -3.96 7.12 3.46
N SER A 75 -5.10 7.32 2.80
CA SER A 75 -5.96 8.50 2.91
C SER A 75 -6.71 8.61 4.24
N GLY A 76 -6.59 7.62 5.14
CA GLY A 76 -7.38 7.55 6.36
C GLY A 76 -8.77 6.96 6.15
N GLU A 77 -8.99 6.19 5.09
CA GLU A 77 -10.30 5.60 4.78
C GLU A 77 -10.37 4.14 5.22
N VAL A 78 -11.50 3.74 5.82
CA VAL A 78 -11.83 2.34 6.07
C VAL A 78 -12.87 1.90 5.07
N VAL A 79 -12.61 0.80 4.36
CA VAL A 79 -13.47 0.35 3.26
C VAL A 79 -13.79 -1.13 3.31
N GLN A 80 -14.96 -1.48 2.79
CA GLN A 80 -15.32 -2.83 2.37
C GLN A 80 -15.31 -2.89 0.85
N LEU A 81 -14.52 -3.81 0.30
CA LEU A 81 -14.42 -4.06 -1.12
C LEU A 81 -14.83 -5.51 -1.41
N ASN A 82 -15.79 -5.69 -2.30
CA ASN A 82 -16.10 -7.00 -2.88
C ASN A 82 -15.87 -6.93 -4.40
N ILE A 83 -15.15 -7.90 -4.94
CA ILE A 83 -14.92 -8.06 -6.38
C ILE A 83 -15.60 -9.34 -6.82
N ASN A 84 -16.67 -9.23 -7.60
CA ASN A 84 -17.26 -10.37 -8.26
C ASN A 84 -16.48 -10.65 -9.55
N ALA A 85 -15.45 -11.48 -9.44
CA ALA A 85 -14.57 -11.83 -10.55
C ALA A 85 -15.25 -12.71 -11.63
N THR A 86 -16.47 -13.22 -11.38
CA THR A 86 -17.26 -13.94 -12.40
C THR A 86 -18.10 -12.96 -13.22
N ALA A 87 -18.78 -12.03 -12.55
CA ALA A 87 -19.60 -10.99 -13.19
C ALA A 87 -18.76 -9.79 -13.69
N MET A 88 -17.47 -9.74 -13.34
CA MET A 88 -16.58 -8.61 -13.60
C MET A 88 -17.14 -7.28 -13.08
N THR A 89 -17.59 -7.30 -11.82
CA THR A 89 -18.09 -6.11 -11.11
C THR A 89 -17.45 -5.97 -9.74
N TYR A 90 -17.54 -4.78 -9.15
CA TYR A 90 -17.16 -4.54 -7.76
C TYR A 90 -18.23 -3.76 -7.01
N THR A 91 -18.23 -3.94 -5.69
CA THR A 91 -18.90 -3.07 -4.73
C THR A 91 -17.86 -2.50 -3.78
N LEU A 92 -17.86 -1.18 -3.61
CA LEU A 92 -16.99 -0.49 -2.66
C LEU A 92 -17.85 0.34 -1.71
N LYS A 93 -17.65 0.18 -0.40
CA LYS A 93 -18.30 0.98 0.63
C LYS A 93 -17.24 1.65 1.49
N TRP A 94 -17.32 2.97 1.60
CA TRP A 94 -16.55 3.74 2.58
C TRP A 94 -17.27 3.69 3.91
N LEU A 95 -16.71 2.95 4.87
CA LEU A 95 -17.21 2.90 6.24
C LEU A 95 -16.84 4.20 6.95
N GLU A 96 -15.57 4.60 6.81
CA GLU A 96 -15.02 5.84 7.33
C GLU A 96 -14.21 6.54 6.24
N SER A 97 -14.25 7.86 6.19
CA SER A 97 -13.47 8.64 5.24
C SER A 97 -13.33 10.11 5.67
N PRO A 98 -12.12 10.69 5.65
CA PRO A 98 -11.90 12.12 5.80
C PRO A 98 -12.03 12.86 4.45
N ILE A 99 -12.24 12.13 3.34
CA ILE A 99 -12.28 12.70 2.01
C ILE A 99 -13.66 13.35 1.77
N PRO A 100 -13.72 14.65 1.44
CA PRO A 100 -14.98 15.33 1.15
C PRO A 100 -15.72 14.70 -0.04
N LEU A 101 -17.06 14.69 -0.02
CA LEU A 101 -17.85 14.28 -1.19
C LEU A 101 -17.65 15.21 -2.38
N ARG A 102 -17.32 16.48 -2.12
CA ARG A 102 -17.13 17.52 -3.13
C ARG A 102 -15.89 18.35 -2.84
N THR A 103 -15.07 18.57 -3.86
CA THR A 103 -13.94 19.50 -3.81
C THR A 103 -14.42 20.90 -3.39
N GLY A 104 -13.64 21.59 -2.57
CA GLY A 104 -13.99 22.90 -2.01
C GLY A 104 -14.78 22.84 -0.70
N THR A 105 -15.06 21.65 -0.18
CA THR A 105 -15.75 21.44 1.11
C THR A 105 -14.92 20.54 2.04
N VAL A 106 -15.27 20.51 3.33
CA VAL A 106 -14.71 19.56 4.32
C VAL A 106 -15.74 18.56 4.84
N THR A 107 -17.02 18.84 4.63
CA THR A 107 -18.16 18.01 5.05
C THR A 107 -19.35 18.26 4.13
N PRO A 108 -20.21 17.27 3.83
CA PRO A 108 -20.09 15.85 4.20
C PRO A 108 -18.91 15.13 3.51
N THR A 109 -18.40 14.08 4.15
CA THR A 109 -17.33 13.21 3.61
C THR A 109 -17.91 11.97 2.93
N ARG A 110 -17.06 11.16 2.28
CA ARG A 110 -17.48 9.90 1.63
C ARG A 110 -17.94 8.83 2.62
N ALA A 111 -17.78 9.03 3.93
CA ALA A 111 -18.23 8.06 4.94
C ALA A 111 -19.71 7.70 4.73
N GLY A 112 -20.01 6.40 4.77
CA GLY A 112 -21.34 5.84 4.49
C GLY A 112 -21.70 5.71 3.01
N THR A 113 -20.86 6.16 2.07
CA THR A 113 -21.12 6.05 0.63
C THR A 113 -20.85 4.64 0.14
N GLN A 114 -21.71 4.14 -0.74
CA GLN A 114 -21.53 2.86 -1.44
C GLN A 114 -21.66 3.05 -2.94
N ILE A 115 -20.74 2.46 -3.69
CA ILE A 115 -20.74 2.44 -5.16
C ILE A 115 -20.62 1.02 -5.69
N THR A 116 -21.09 0.86 -6.92
CA THR A 116 -20.88 -0.33 -7.75
C THR A 116 -20.34 0.08 -9.10
N GLY A 117 -19.45 -0.73 -9.68
CA GLY A 117 -18.90 -0.51 -11.00
C GLY A 117 -18.42 -1.80 -11.66
N ALA A 118 -17.99 -1.69 -12.91
CA ALA A 118 -17.33 -2.79 -13.61
C ALA A 118 -15.86 -2.92 -13.16
N VAL A 119 -15.31 -4.12 -13.26
CA VAL A 119 -13.86 -4.33 -13.23
C VAL A 119 -13.38 -4.90 -14.55
N ILE A 120 -12.12 -4.63 -14.90
CA ILE A 120 -11.42 -5.27 -16.00
C ILE A 120 -10.08 -5.80 -15.52
N HIS A 121 -9.56 -6.86 -16.16
CA HIS A 121 -8.16 -7.22 -15.97
C HIS A 121 -7.26 -6.19 -16.67
N PRO A 122 -6.04 -5.95 -16.16
CA PRO A 122 -5.03 -5.21 -16.90
C PRO A 122 -4.81 -5.81 -18.30
N PRO A 123 -4.52 -4.97 -19.32
CA PRO A 123 -4.31 -5.48 -20.67
C PRO A 123 -3.10 -6.42 -20.73
N THR A 124 -3.10 -7.35 -21.69
CA THR A 124 -1.99 -8.29 -21.89
C THR A 124 -0.66 -7.54 -22.02
N GLY A 125 0.33 -7.96 -21.24
CA GLY A 125 1.65 -7.31 -21.18
C GLY A 125 1.77 -6.17 -20.16
N ALA A 126 0.68 -5.79 -19.48
CA ALA A 126 0.74 -4.81 -18.38
C ALA A 126 1.29 -5.40 -17.07
N LEU A 127 1.26 -6.72 -16.92
CA LEU A 127 1.90 -7.46 -15.84
C LEU A 127 2.66 -8.67 -16.42
N PRO A 128 3.68 -9.21 -15.71
CA PRO A 128 4.64 -10.14 -16.29
C PRO A 128 4.06 -11.51 -16.68
N THR A 129 3.00 -11.96 -15.98
CA THR A 129 2.40 -13.28 -16.20
C THR A 129 0.87 -13.22 -16.33
N ALA A 130 0.29 -14.19 -17.03
CA ALA A 130 -1.16 -14.33 -17.16
C ALA A 130 -1.85 -14.52 -15.79
N GLU A 131 -1.19 -15.20 -14.86
CA GLU A 131 -1.72 -15.39 -13.51
C GLU A 131 -1.73 -14.09 -12.71
N GLN A 132 -0.70 -13.25 -12.83
CA GLN A 132 -0.73 -11.90 -12.23
C GLN A 132 -1.84 -11.03 -12.82
N ILE A 133 -2.07 -11.13 -14.14
CA ILE A 133 -3.18 -10.44 -14.81
C ILE A 133 -4.53 -10.93 -14.29
N ARG A 134 -4.71 -12.25 -14.15
CA ARG A 134 -5.94 -12.87 -13.62
C ARG A 134 -6.24 -12.40 -12.19
N CYS A 135 -5.20 -12.19 -11.40
CA CYS A 135 -5.31 -11.79 -10.00
C CYS A 135 -5.38 -10.26 -9.80
N ALA A 136 -5.34 -9.48 -10.87
CA ALA A 136 -5.42 -8.02 -10.84
C ALA A 136 -6.73 -7.51 -11.47
N PHE A 137 -7.34 -6.51 -10.84
CA PHE A 137 -8.62 -5.93 -11.23
C PHE A 137 -8.53 -4.41 -11.22
N ILE A 138 -8.63 -3.79 -12.39
CA ILE A 138 -8.78 -2.34 -12.53
C ILE A 138 -10.25 -2.00 -12.24
N LEU A 139 -10.47 -1.09 -11.29
CA LEU A 139 -11.79 -0.60 -10.94
C LEU A 139 -12.22 0.47 -11.95
N GLY A 140 -13.31 0.22 -12.68
CA GLY A 140 -13.92 1.21 -13.56
C GLY A 140 -14.71 2.27 -12.78
N ALA A 141 -15.34 3.20 -13.50
CA ALA A 141 -16.25 4.18 -12.91
C ALA A 141 -17.29 3.48 -12.02
N GLY A 142 -17.35 3.87 -10.75
CA GLY A 142 -18.36 3.41 -9.83
C GLY A 142 -19.45 4.46 -9.66
N THR A 143 -20.69 4.02 -9.54
CA THR A 143 -21.86 4.86 -9.31
C THR A 143 -22.64 4.36 -8.12
N GLY A 144 -23.28 5.26 -7.39
CA GLY A 144 -24.06 4.94 -6.22
C GLY A 144 -24.68 6.15 -5.55
N THR A 145 -25.01 6.00 -4.27
CA THR A 145 -25.64 7.05 -3.46
C THR A 145 -24.73 7.37 -2.29
N ALA A 146 -24.46 8.66 -2.09
CA ALA A 146 -23.73 9.17 -0.95
C ALA A 146 -24.58 9.13 0.33
N SER A 147 -23.94 9.29 1.49
CA SER A 147 -24.62 9.33 2.79
C SER A 147 -25.61 10.49 2.95
N ASP A 148 -25.45 11.57 2.17
CA ASP A 148 -26.37 12.70 2.11
C ASP A 148 -27.55 12.49 1.14
N GLY A 149 -27.65 11.30 0.52
CA GLY A 149 -28.68 10.94 -0.45
C GLY A 149 -28.41 11.44 -1.87
N SER A 150 -27.31 12.17 -2.12
CA SER A 150 -26.95 12.61 -3.46
C SER A 150 -26.33 11.49 -4.30
N ALA A 151 -26.47 11.59 -5.62
CA ALA A 151 -25.79 10.68 -6.53
C ALA A 151 -24.27 10.87 -6.43
N TYR A 152 -23.52 9.77 -6.36
CA TYR A 152 -22.06 9.78 -6.28
C TYR A 152 -21.46 8.92 -7.38
N THR A 153 -20.45 9.47 -8.06
CA THR A 153 -19.76 8.81 -9.16
C THR A 153 -18.26 9.06 -9.04
N THR A 154 -17.45 8.01 -9.17
CA THR A 154 -16.00 8.15 -9.29
C THR A 154 -15.63 8.48 -10.74
N PRO A 155 -14.46 9.09 -11.00
CA PRO A 155 -13.96 9.27 -12.37
C PRO A 155 -13.94 7.96 -13.16
N ASP A 156 -14.03 8.06 -14.48
CA ASP A 156 -13.74 6.93 -15.36
C ASP A 156 -12.22 6.78 -15.52
N PHE A 157 -11.73 5.58 -15.23
CA PHE A 157 -10.32 5.25 -15.20
C PHE A 157 -9.83 4.54 -16.48
N VAL A 158 -10.70 4.32 -17.48
CA VAL A 158 -10.35 3.60 -18.72
C VAL A 158 -9.15 4.23 -19.46
N ASN A 159 -8.98 5.55 -19.39
CA ASN A 159 -7.84 6.27 -19.99
C ASN A 159 -6.85 6.81 -18.96
N ASN A 160 -6.99 6.45 -17.68
CA ASN A 160 -6.05 6.89 -16.65
C ASN A 160 -4.74 6.08 -16.82
N PRO A 161 -3.57 6.73 -16.97
CA PRO A 161 -2.28 6.01 -17.04
C PRO A 161 -1.92 5.26 -15.74
N ASN A 162 -2.59 5.57 -14.64
CA ASN A 162 -2.37 5.01 -13.31
C ASN A 162 -3.72 4.71 -12.60
N PRO A 163 -4.53 3.77 -13.13
CA PRO A 163 -5.88 3.54 -12.62
C PRO A 163 -5.86 2.82 -11.25
N PRO A 164 -6.94 2.92 -10.45
CA PRO A 164 -7.11 2.10 -9.26
C PRO A 164 -7.20 0.62 -9.65
N MET A 165 -6.24 -0.16 -9.19
CA MET A 165 -6.04 -1.56 -9.48
C MET A 165 -5.89 -2.29 -8.15
N ILE A 166 -6.63 -3.38 -8.02
CA ILE A 166 -6.61 -4.24 -6.85
C ILE A 166 -5.94 -5.55 -7.25
N LEU A 167 -4.90 -5.94 -6.51
CA LEU A 167 -4.25 -7.23 -6.61
C LEU A 167 -4.75 -8.10 -5.47
N VAL A 168 -5.39 -9.21 -5.80
CA VAL A 168 -5.90 -10.18 -4.84
C VAL A 168 -4.89 -11.32 -4.73
N GLY A 169 -4.59 -11.79 -3.52
CA GLY A 169 -3.70 -12.92 -3.31
C GLY A 169 -3.60 -13.30 -1.82
N GLN A 170 -3.45 -14.59 -1.54
CA GLN A 170 -3.16 -15.10 -0.18
C GLN A 170 -4.08 -14.56 0.95
N GLY A 171 -5.37 -14.33 0.67
CA GLY A 171 -6.34 -13.81 1.64
C GLY A 171 -6.32 -12.29 1.84
N VAL A 172 -5.60 -11.56 0.97
CA VAL A 172 -5.43 -10.11 1.00
C VAL A 172 -5.80 -9.50 -0.34
N ALA A 173 -6.33 -8.28 -0.30
CA ALA A 173 -6.44 -7.39 -1.45
C ALA A 173 -5.56 -6.15 -1.19
N GLY A 174 -4.54 -5.95 -2.01
CA GLY A 174 -3.68 -4.77 -1.98
C GLY A 174 -3.83 -3.94 -3.25
N GLY A 175 -3.36 -2.70 -3.26
CA GLY A 175 -3.32 -1.86 -4.46
C GLY A 175 -3.92 -0.49 -4.21
N GLY A 176 -4.90 -0.07 -5.01
CA GLY A 176 -5.48 1.27 -4.96
C GLY A 176 -7.00 1.31 -5.04
N ILE A 177 -7.64 2.09 -4.17
CA ILE A 177 -9.06 2.47 -4.29
C ILE A 177 -9.20 3.83 -5.00
N PRO A 178 -10.37 4.17 -5.55
CA PRO A 178 -10.58 5.44 -6.27
C PRO A 178 -10.17 6.67 -5.44
N GLY A 179 -9.28 7.48 -6.03
CA GLY A 179 -8.80 8.72 -5.43
C GLY A 179 -9.84 9.85 -5.51
N ALA A 180 -9.39 11.08 -5.24
CA ALA A 180 -10.22 12.27 -5.29
C ALA A 180 -9.36 13.52 -5.55
N THR A 181 -10.02 14.62 -5.94
CA THR A 181 -9.40 15.96 -5.90
C THR A 181 -9.77 16.62 -4.58
N VAL A 182 -8.77 16.95 -3.78
CA VAL A 182 -8.92 17.62 -2.48
C VAL A 182 -8.48 19.07 -2.61
N GLN A 183 -9.31 19.99 -2.13
CA GLN A 183 -9.05 21.41 -2.08
C GLN A 183 -10.03 22.04 -1.07
N TYR A 184 -9.57 23.04 -0.32
CA TYR A 184 -10.44 23.85 0.52
C TYR A 184 -9.90 25.28 0.62
N ALA A 185 -10.76 26.28 0.46
CA ALA A 185 -10.31 27.68 0.49
C ALA A 185 -9.99 28.19 1.91
N GLY A 186 -10.44 27.47 2.94
CA GLY A 186 -10.38 27.94 4.32
C GLY A 186 -11.45 28.99 4.63
N ILE A 187 -11.60 29.30 5.91
CA ILE A 187 -12.45 30.42 6.38
C ILE A 187 -11.55 31.64 6.50
N LEU A 188 -11.75 32.64 5.64
CA LEU A 188 -10.84 33.78 5.52
C LEU A 188 -9.37 33.36 5.29
N GLY A 189 -9.16 32.24 4.59
CA GLY A 189 -7.85 31.64 4.33
C GLY A 189 -7.30 30.77 5.46
N ILE A 190 -7.94 30.74 6.63
CA ILE A 190 -7.53 29.86 7.73
C ILE A 190 -7.97 28.42 7.42
N GLY A 191 -7.03 27.49 7.49
CA GLY A 191 -7.27 26.07 7.19
C GLY A 191 -7.37 25.79 5.70
N ALA A 192 -6.87 26.68 4.85
CA ALA A 192 -6.81 26.44 3.42
C ALA A 192 -5.99 25.17 3.11
N VAL A 193 -6.46 24.42 2.11
CA VAL A 193 -5.83 23.21 1.60
C VAL A 193 -5.61 23.42 0.11
N ASN A 194 -4.34 23.39 -0.30
CA ASN A 194 -3.96 23.48 -1.70
C ASN A 194 -4.59 22.36 -2.51
N GLN A 195 -4.96 22.66 -3.75
CA GLN A 195 -5.52 21.64 -4.63
C GLN A 195 -4.49 20.53 -4.84
N ARG A 196 -4.93 19.29 -4.66
CA ARG A 196 -4.19 18.09 -5.05
C ARG A 196 -5.15 17.06 -5.62
N HIS A 197 -4.76 16.47 -6.74
CA HIS A 197 -5.45 15.32 -7.32
C HIS A 197 -4.78 14.04 -6.83
N PHE A 198 -5.57 13.01 -6.57
CA PHE A 198 -5.06 11.67 -6.27
C PHE A 198 -5.70 10.71 -7.28
N ASP A 199 -4.88 10.03 -8.07
CA ASP A 199 -5.37 9.04 -9.04
C ASP A 199 -6.05 7.86 -8.33
N PHE A 200 -5.43 7.39 -7.24
CA PHE A 200 -5.94 6.39 -6.32
C PHE A 200 -5.42 6.63 -4.90
N TYR A 201 -5.94 5.92 -3.91
CA TYR A 201 -5.37 5.85 -2.56
C TYR A 201 -4.86 4.44 -2.27
N PRO A 202 -3.59 4.26 -1.84
CA PRO A 202 -3.02 2.96 -1.50
C PRO A 202 -3.89 2.24 -0.46
N PHE A 203 -4.28 1.01 -0.76
CA PHE A 203 -5.24 0.21 0.00
C PHE A 203 -4.68 -1.16 0.35
N LEU A 204 -5.02 -1.63 1.55
CA LEU A 204 -4.81 -3.00 2.01
C LEU A 204 -6.07 -3.48 2.73
N GLY A 205 -6.59 -4.64 2.34
CA GLY A 205 -7.72 -5.28 3.01
C GLY A 205 -7.59 -6.79 3.12
N PHE A 206 -8.29 -7.35 4.10
CA PHE A 206 -8.24 -8.77 4.44
C PHE A 206 -9.56 -9.44 4.09
N ALA A 207 -9.49 -10.61 3.46
CA ALA A 207 -10.66 -11.46 3.21
C ALA A 207 -11.22 -12.07 4.50
N SER A 208 -10.39 -12.17 5.54
CA SER A 208 -10.77 -12.67 6.86
C SER A 208 -10.28 -11.70 7.94
N THR A 209 -11.20 -11.27 8.80
CA THR A 209 -10.93 -10.44 9.97
C THR A 209 -11.55 -11.08 11.21
N THR A 210 -11.13 -10.62 12.39
CA THR A 210 -11.66 -11.08 13.67
C THR A 210 -12.10 -9.92 14.55
N THR A 211 -13.23 -10.06 15.23
CA THR A 211 -13.71 -9.15 16.28
C THR A 211 -13.39 -9.65 17.68
N ASP A 212 -12.69 -10.80 17.77
CA ASP A 212 -12.18 -11.33 19.02
C ASP A 212 -10.92 -10.56 19.46
N ILE A 213 -11.11 -9.61 20.37
CA ILE A 213 -10.03 -8.77 20.92
C ILE A 213 -8.98 -9.60 21.67
N THR A 214 -9.28 -10.83 22.08
CA THR A 214 -8.34 -11.70 22.78
C THR A 214 -7.21 -12.22 21.88
N LYS A 215 -7.29 -11.96 20.56
CA LYS A 215 -6.22 -12.22 19.58
C LYS A 215 -5.22 -11.06 19.41
N LEU A 216 -5.48 -9.91 20.01
CA LEU A 216 -4.61 -8.73 20.00
C LEU A 216 -3.50 -8.70 21.06
N PRO A 217 -3.59 -9.35 22.25
CA PRO A 217 -2.59 -9.18 23.29
C PRO A 217 -1.17 -9.52 22.82
N GLY A 218 -0.24 -8.62 23.11
CA GLY A 218 1.17 -8.80 22.74
C GLY A 218 1.87 -7.47 22.46
N THR A 219 3.18 -7.57 22.23
CA THR A 219 4.01 -6.45 21.80
C THR A 219 4.18 -6.49 20.28
N TYR A 220 4.01 -5.35 19.64
CA TYR A 220 4.06 -5.15 18.20
C TYR A 220 5.03 -4.05 17.85
N ASN A 221 5.71 -4.21 16.71
CA ASN A 221 6.35 -3.10 16.02
C ASN A 221 5.35 -2.54 15.01
N GLY A 222 5.11 -1.22 15.06
CA GLY A 222 4.30 -0.51 14.09
C GLY A 222 5.19 0.26 13.12
N LEU A 223 4.83 0.26 11.83
CA LEU A 223 5.30 1.26 10.87
C LEU A 223 4.10 2.11 10.45
N LEU A 224 4.20 3.42 10.67
CA LEU A 224 3.12 4.39 10.52
C LEU A 224 3.47 5.36 9.41
N TYR A 225 2.47 5.75 8.60
CA TYR A 225 2.58 6.79 7.59
C TYR A 225 1.35 7.69 7.63
N HIS A 226 1.56 8.96 7.96
CA HIS A 226 0.48 9.96 8.05
C HIS A 226 0.78 11.16 7.16
N LEU A 227 -0.27 11.89 6.81
CA LEU A 227 -0.23 13.16 6.08
C LEU A 227 -1.19 14.18 6.68
N SER A 228 -0.91 15.48 6.50
CA SER A 228 -1.83 16.57 6.86
C SER A 228 -2.03 17.53 5.66
N PRO A 229 -3.27 17.65 5.13
CA PRO A 229 -3.55 18.50 3.98
C PRO A 229 -3.26 20.00 4.19
N THR A 230 -3.56 20.56 5.37
CA THR A 230 -3.31 21.97 5.70
C THR A 230 -1.83 22.31 5.83
N ALA A 231 -0.98 21.31 6.13
CA ALA A 231 0.46 21.41 6.03
C ALA A 231 0.98 21.16 4.61
N ASN A 232 0.19 21.51 3.59
CA ASN A 232 0.50 21.25 2.19
C ASN A 232 0.81 19.76 1.93
N TYR A 233 0.00 18.88 2.51
CA TYR A 233 0.17 17.43 2.45
C TYR A 233 1.54 16.96 2.96
N GLU A 234 2.12 17.64 3.95
CA GLU A 234 3.30 17.15 4.66
C GLU A 234 3.06 15.73 5.16
N THR A 235 4.07 14.88 4.98
CA THR A 235 3.98 13.46 5.31
C THR A 235 5.04 13.11 6.34
N VAL A 236 4.72 12.15 7.20
CA VAL A 236 5.66 11.58 8.16
C VAL A 236 5.54 10.07 8.12
N ALA A 237 6.68 9.41 8.26
CA ALA A 237 6.75 7.99 8.48
C ALA A 237 7.64 7.72 9.67
N THR A 238 7.17 6.86 10.57
CA THR A 238 7.88 6.54 11.81
C THR A 238 7.60 5.10 12.21
N ASN A 239 8.33 4.62 13.22
CA ASN A 239 8.08 3.34 13.84
C ASN A 239 7.67 3.51 15.31
N SER A 240 6.91 2.55 15.82
CA SER A 240 6.57 2.45 17.24
C SER A 240 6.75 1.03 17.75
N VAL A 241 6.89 0.89 19.07
CA VAL A 241 6.80 -0.40 19.77
C VAL A 241 5.66 -0.28 20.76
N GLU A 242 4.62 -1.07 20.57
CA GLU A 242 3.35 -0.91 21.29
C GLU A 242 2.91 -2.26 21.85
N THR A 243 2.46 -2.27 23.10
CA THR A 243 1.95 -3.46 23.77
C THR A 243 0.47 -3.28 24.05
N PHE A 244 -0.32 -4.21 23.54
CA PHE A 244 -1.76 -4.26 23.74
C PHE A 244 -2.13 -5.34 24.77
N ASP A 245 -3.10 -5.04 25.61
CA ASP A 245 -3.70 -6.01 26.52
C ASP A 245 -5.02 -6.61 25.97
N ALA A 246 -5.58 -7.57 26.70
CA ALA A 246 -6.83 -8.23 26.31
C ALA A 246 -8.09 -7.34 26.43
N SER A 247 -7.96 -6.13 26.96
CA SER A 247 -9.02 -5.12 27.02
C SER A 247 -8.85 -4.04 25.94
N GLY A 248 -7.84 -4.16 25.07
CA GLY A 248 -7.57 -3.19 24.02
C GLY A 248 -6.85 -1.92 24.50
N ASN A 249 -6.31 -1.90 25.72
CA ASN A 249 -5.46 -0.80 26.16
C ASN A 249 -4.08 -0.92 25.51
N CYS A 250 -3.52 0.23 25.12
CA CYS A 250 -2.18 0.30 24.55
C CYS A 250 -1.20 0.94 25.53
N THR A 251 0.00 0.38 25.59
CA THR A 251 1.16 0.95 26.30
C THR A 251 2.39 0.95 25.39
N SER A 252 3.31 1.90 25.61
CA SER A 252 4.51 2.07 24.80
C SER A 252 5.67 2.48 25.70
N PRO A 253 6.91 2.04 25.42
CA PRO A 253 8.10 2.55 26.11
C PRO A 253 8.46 3.99 25.69
N SER A 254 7.83 4.52 24.63
CA SER A 254 8.00 5.91 24.20
C SER A 254 7.35 6.89 25.16
N SER A 255 7.99 8.03 25.40
CA SER A 255 7.41 9.15 26.15
C SER A 255 6.17 9.75 25.47
N SER A 256 6.02 9.55 24.16
CA SER A 256 4.86 10.00 23.39
C SER A 256 3.67 9.02 23.48
N GLY A 257 3.81 7.92 24.23
CA GLY A 257 2.79 6.88 24.32
C GLY A 257 2.68 6.03 23.05
N CYS A 258 1.54 5.39 22.88
CA CYS A 258 1.20 4.67 21.65
C CYS A 258 0.94 5.66 20.53
N LEU A 259 1.51 5.41 19.35
CA LEU A 259 1.35 6.26 18.19
C LEU A 259 0.25 5.76 17.25
N SER A 260 -0.03 4.45 17.26
CA SER A 260 -1.07 3.87 16.40
C SER A 260 -2.48 4.13 16.94
N THR A 261 -2.64 4.21 18.25
CA THR A 261 -3.93 4.34 18.94
C THR A 261 -3.86 5.39 20.04
N GLY A 262 -5.03 5.86 20.49
CA GLY A 262 -5.20 6.80 21.60
C GLY A 262 -5.76 6.08 22.82
N ASN A 263 -7.06 6.20 23.03
CA ASN A 263 -7.77 5.49 24.11
C ASN A 263 -7.93 3.99 23.81
N ALA A 264 -8.42 3.23 24.80
CA ALA A 264 -8.71 1.81 24.66
C ALA A 264 -9.60 1.51 23.44
N LEU A 265 -9.27 0.41 22.76
CA LEU A 265 -10.01 -0.06 21.59
C LEU A 265 -11.41 -0.56 21.96
N THR A 266 -12.40 -0.14 21.18
CA THR A 266 -13.81 -0.49 21.36
C THR A 266 -14.38 -1.10 20.09
N LEU A 267 -15.02 -2.27 20.18
CA LEU A 267 -15.63 -2.91 19.02
C LEU A 267 -16.79 -2.06 18.50
N ASN A 268 -16.79 -1.77 17.20
CA ASN A 268 -17.87 -1.04 16.55
C ASN A 268 -18.84 -1.94 15.78
N SER A 269 -19.91 -1.33 15.27
CA SER A 269 -20.96 -2.03 14.53
C SER A 269 -20.54 -2.55 13.15
N ASN A 270 -19.43 -2.07 12.60
CA ASN A 270 -18.91 -2.47 11.30
C ASN A 270 -17.91 -3.64 11.37
N GLY A 271 -17.63 -4.16 12.57
CA GLY A 271 -16.80 -5.36 12.75
C GLY A 271 -15.29 -5.11 12.84
N TYR A 272 -14.89 -3.92 13.32
CA TYR A 272 -13.51 -3.57 13.69
C TYR A 272 -13.50 -2.70 14.95
N PHE A 273 -12.32 -2.31 15.43
CA PHE A 273 -12.19 -1.60 16.70
C PHE A 273 -11.86 -0.12 16.49
N ASP A 274 -12.51 0.75 17.25
CA ASP A 274 -12.24 2.18 17.26
C ASP A 274 -11.52 2.60 18.54
N SER A 275 -10.58 3.52 18.39
CA SER A 275 -9.85 4.19 19.46
C SER A 275 -9.96 5.69 19.26
N SER A 276 -10.59 6.39 20.21
CA SER A 276 -10.72 7.85 20.19
C SER A 276 -9.41 8.57 20.57
N ASN A 277 -9.26 9.81 20.12
CA ASN A 277 -8.13 10.70 20.43
C ASN A 277 -6.74 10.10 20.10
N PRO A 278 -6.55 9.44 18.93
CA PRO A 278 -5.23 9.00 18.53
C PRO A 278 -4.31 10.21 18.36
N PRO A 279 -3.01 10.07 18.69
CA PRO A 279 -2.08 11.17 18.56
C PRO A 279 -1.94 11.61 17.10
N GLN A 280 -1.44 12.82 16.98
CA GLN A 280 -0.98 13.41 15.74
C GLN A 280 0.53 13.27 15.68
N ILE A 281 1.07 12.77 14.58
CA ILE A 281 2.50 12.54 14.39
C ILE A 281 3.12 13.40 13.29
N VAL A 282 2.32 14.03 12.41
CA VAL A 282 2.87 14.98 11.43
C VAL A 282 3.42 16.19 12.19
N PRO A 283 4.69 16.59 12.01
CA PRO A 283 5.31 17.65 12.80
C PRO A 283 4.58 18.98 12.73
N SER A 284 4.60 19.75 13.83
CA SER A 284 4.06 21.12 13.85
C SER A 284 4.99 22.16 13.22
N GLY A 285 6.18 21.76 12.74
CA GLY A 285 7.26 22.66 12.30
C GLY A 285 7.23 23.04 10.81
N GLY A 286 6.22 22.62 10.05
CA GLY A 286 6.07 22.90 8.63
C GLY A 286 5.71 24.36 8.31
N SER A 287 5.79 24.72 7.02
CA SER A 287 5.31 26.00 6.50
C SER A 287 4.48 25.78 5.23
N PRO A 288 3.14 25.87 5.29
CA PRO A 288 2.34 26.14 6.50
C PRO A 288 2.43 25.00 7.52
N ALA A 289 2.37 25.34 8.81
CA ALA A 289 2.22 24.33 9.85
C ALA A 289 0.80 23.73 9.76
N PRO A 290 0.63 22.44 10.10
CA PRO A 290 -0.69 21.83 10.12
C PRO A 290 -1.63 22.56 11.08
N LEU A 291 -2.84 22.89 10.62
CA LEU A 291 -3.85 23.55 11.42
C LEU A 291 -4.58 22.50 12.27
N ARG A 292 -4.43 22.60 13.59
CA ARG A 292 -4.99 21.63 14.54
C ARG A 292 -5.56 22.37 15.76
N THR A 293 -6.72 21.96 16.22
CA THR A 293 -7.33 22.47 17.48
C THR A 293 -7.45 21.41 18.56
N GLY A 294 -7.08 20.16 18.26
CA GLY A 294 -7.05 19.03 19.18
C GLY A 294 -6.90 17.70 18.45
N ASN A 295 -6.89 16.60 19.20
CA ASN A 295 -6.90 15.24 18.66
C ASN A 295 -8.35 14.79 18.49
N PHE A 296 -8.96 15.13 17.36
CA PHE A 296 -10.37 14.81 17.06
C PHE A 296 -10.53 13.63 16.10
N GLY A 297 -9.43 13.11 15.57
CA GLY A 297 -9.44 11.93 14.72
C GLY A 297 -9.87 10.66 15.46
N THR A 298 -10.03 9.58 14.70
CA THR A 298 -10.29 8.23 15.22
C THR A 298 -9.30 7.25 14.61
N ALA A 299 -8.77 6.34 15.42
CA ALA A 299 -7.97 5.21 14.94
C ALA A 299 -8.88 3.98 14.82
N HIS A 300 -8.88 3.36 13.65
CA HIS A 300 -9.68 2.19 13.31
C HIS A 300 -8.74 0.99 13.14
N MET A 301 -8.77 0.06 14.08
CA MET A 301 -7.95 -1.15 14.06
C MET A 301 -8.73 -2.34 13.49
N ILE A 302 -8.25 -2.85 12.36
CA ILE A 302 -8.74 -4.05 11.70
C ILE A 302 -7.78 -5.20 12.04
N LEU A 303 -8.29 -6.26 12.65
CA LEU A 303 -7.50 -7.46 12.96
C LEU A 303 -7.60 -8.45 11.79
N GLY A 304 -6.69 -8.32 10.82
CA GLY A 304 -6.59 -9.22 9.69
C GLY A 304 -6.13 -10.62 10.11
N GLN A 305 -6.67 -11.66 9.49
CA GLN A 305 -6.25 -13.05 9.68
C GLN A 305 -5.62 -13.54 8.36
N VAL A 306 -4.31 -13.69 8.34
CA VAL A 306 -3.57 -14.04 7.12
C VAL A 306 -2.44 -15.03 7.42
N ASN A 307 -2.40 -16.14 6.68
CA ASN A 307 -1.39 -17.20 6.83
C ASN A 307 -1.15 -17.65 8.29
N GLY A 308 -2.22 -17.75 9.08
CA GLY A 308 -2.16 -18.16 10.49
C GLY A 308 -1.71 -17.07 11.47
N ALA A 309 -1.44 -15.86 11.00
CA ALA A 309 -1.09 -14.70 11.81
C ALA A 309 -2.27 -13.72 11.97
N THR A 310 -2.32 -13.05 13.12
CA THR A 310 -3.14 -11.85 13.33
C THR A 310 -2.29 -10.64 13.00
N VAL A 311 -2.72 -9.85 12.00
CA VAL A 311 -2.02 -8.62 11.57
C VAL A 311 -2.94 -7.43 11.83
N PRO A 312 -2.63 -6.59 12.83
CA PRO A 312 -3.36 -5.34 13.03
C PRO A 312 -3.00 -4.33 11.94
N LEU A 313 -4.01 -3.83 11.25
CA LEU A 313 -3.93 -2.67 10.37
C LEU A 313 -4.70 -1.53 11.03
N VAL A 314 -4.05 -0.41 11.30
CA VAL A 314 -4.67 0.75 11.91
C VAL A 314 -4.79 1.86 10.88
N VAL A 315 -5.99 2.41 10.73
CA VAL A 315 -6.28 3.56 9.88
C VAL A 315 -6.60 4.74 10.78
N ARG A 316 -5.88 5.84 10.62
CA ARG A 316 -6.23 7.10 11.29
C ARG A 316 -7.08 7.96 10.35
N THR A 317 -8.31 8.21 10.74
CA THR A 317 -9.22 9.11 10.04
C THR A 317 -9.23 10.46 10.74
N GLY A 318 -8.83 11.52 10.03
CA GLY A 318 -8.96 12.89 10.51
C GLY A 318 -10.42 13.34 10.64
N SER A 319 -10.67 14.35 11.46
CA SER A 319 -11.99 14.93 11.70
C SER A 319 -11.92 16.46 11.63
N VAL A 320 -12.69 17.03 10.71
CA VAL A 320 -12.79 18.47 10.51
C VAL A 320 -14.26 18.91 10.58
N ASN A 321 -14.57 19.76 11.55
CA ASN A 321 -15.86 20.44 11.69
C ASN A 321 -15.63 21.93 11.94
N THR A 322 -15.93 22.72 10.92
CA THR A 322 -15.74 24.18 10.94
C THR A 322 -16.79 24.92 11.77
N ASN A 323 -17.94 24.31 12.07
CA ASN A 323 -18.97 24.92 12.91
C ASN A 323 -18.58 24.89 14.40
N THR A 324 -17.90 23.83 14.83
CA THR A 324 -17.43 23.64 16.21
C THR A 324 -15.95 23.95 16.38
N LEU A 325 -15.26 24.36 15.31
CA LEU A 325 -13.81 24.62 15.26
C LEU A 325 -12.97 23.41 15.71
N GLN A 326 -13.45 22.20 15.44
CA GLN A 326 -12.72 20.96 15.64
C GLN A 326 -11.93 20.64 14.37
N ILE A 327 -10.61 20.82 14.41
CA ILE A 327 -9.74 20.64 13.25
C ILE A 327 -8.66 19.64 13.62
N ASP A 328 -8.72 18.48 12.97
CA ASP A 328 -7.71 17.43 12.97
C ASP A 328 -7.71 16.82 11.57
N ASP A 329 -6.98 17.44 10.64
CA ASP A 329 -6.96 17.00 9.24
C ASP A 329 -5.92 15.90 8.96
N GLU A 330 -5.24 15.40 10.00
CA GLU A 330 -4.23 14.37 9.84
C GLU A 330 -4.88 13.02 9.55
N SER A 331 -4.37 12.29 8.57
CA SER A 331 -4.87 10.97 8.21
C SER A 331 -3.71 10.07 7.87
N GLY A 332 -3.90 8.76 8.02
CA GLY A 332 -2.81 7.83 7.74
C GLY A 332 -3.14 6.37 7.99
N ILE A 333 -2.11 5.56 7.86
CA ILE A 333 -2.18 4.10 7.99
C ILE A 333 -0.96 3.59 8.76
N ALA A 334 -1.16 2.52 9.51
CA ALA A 334 -0.10 1.81 10.19
C ALA A 334 -0.30 0.30 10.05
N MET A 335 0.77 -0.42 9.70
CA MET A 335 0.80 -1.88 9.81
C MET A 335 1.57 -2.25 11.07
N LEU A 336 1.03 -3.18 11.85
CA LEU A 336 1.67 -3.72 13.04
C LEU A 336 2.06 -5.18 12.80
N ALA A 337 3.25 -5.55 13.24
CA ALA A 337 3.72 -6.93 13.25
C ALA A 337 4.16 -7.31 14.66
N ALA A 338 3.85 -8.53 15.10
CA ALA A 338 4.26 -9.01 16.41
C ALA A 338 5.79 -8.87 16.56
N ALA A 339 6.27 -8.46 17.74
CA ALA A 339 7.67 -8.28 18.04
C ALA A 339 8.38 -9.63 18.22
N THR A 340 8.43 -10.41 17.15
CA THR A 340 9.08 -11.73 17.06
C THR A 340 10.33 -11.60 16.21
N PRO A 341 11.50 -12.13 16.64
CA PRO A 341 12.73 -12.02 15.86
C PRO A 341 12.57 -12.48 14.41
N LEU A 342 12.99 -11.64 13.47
CA LEU A 342 13.10 -11.99 12.05
C LEU A 342 14.57 -12.33 11.75
N ALA A 343 14.80 -13.52 11.20
CA ALA A 343 16.10 -13.92 10.66
C ALA A 343 16.21 -13.52 9.19
N SER A 344 17.44 -13.38 8.70
CA SER A 344 17.70 -13.26 7.26
C SER A 344 17.10 -14.45 6.52
N GLY A 345 16.37 -14.20 5.43
CA GLY A 345 15.60 -15.23 4.72
C GLY A 345 14.18 -15.46 5.29
N GLY A 346 13.85 -14.90 6.45
CA GLY A 346 12.59 -15.18 7.16
C GLY A 346 11.34 -14.65 6.48
N PHE A 347 11.49 -13.68 5.57
CA PHE A 347 10.41 -13.12 4.76
C PHE A 347 10.88 -12.86 3.32
N ASP A 348 11.76 -13.71 2.80
CA ASP A 348 12.11 -13.69 1.39
C ASP A 348 10.86 -13.94 0.53
N GLY A 349 10.85 -13.31 -0.63
CA GLY A 349 9.78 -13.46 -1.59
C GLY A 349 9.55 -12.25 -2.48
N GLY A 350 8.63 -12.43 -3.42
CA GLY A 350 8.06 -11.35 -4.23
C GLY A 350 6.81 -10.82 -3.56
N TYR A 351 6.72 -9.50 -3.46
CA TYR A 351 5.59 -8.77 -2.89
C TYR A 351 5.02 -7.80 -3.91
N VAL A 352 3.72 -7.56 -3.85
CA VAL A 352 3.05 -6.51 -4.62
C VAL A 352 2.19 -5.66 -3.72
N GLY A 353 2.12 -4.38 -4.01
CA GLY A 353 1.28 -3.45 -3.27
C GLY A 353 1.32 -2.06 -3.88
N ALA A 354 1.10 -1.07 -3.01
CA ALA A 354 1.16 0.33 -3.36
C ALA A 354 2.00 1.09 -2.34
N ASP A 355 2.57 2.20 -2.77
CA ASP A 355 3.47 3.02 -1.97
C ASP A 355 2.98 4.47 -1.81
N SER A 356 3.68 5.24 -0.97
CA SER A 356 3.43 6.65 -0.72
C SER A 356 3.64 7.55 -1.94
N ASN A 357 4.17 7.02 -3.05
CA ASN A 357 4.29 7.73 -4.31
C ASN A 357 3.04 7.62 -5.18
N PHE A 358 2.01 6.89 -4.72
CA PHE A 358 0.82 6.57 -5.49
C PHE A 358 1.20 5.79 -6.76
N LYS A 359 2.11 4.83 -6.59
CA LYS A 359 2.53 3.87 -7.62
C LYS A 359 2.27 2.46 -7.15
N TYR A 360 2.01 1.56 -8.10
CA TYR A 360 2.08 0.13 -7.85
C TYR A 360 3.53 -0.27 -7.84
N THR A 361 3.94 -0.96 -6.78
CA THR A 361 5.31 -1.40 -6.60
C THR A 361 5.31 -2.91 -6.38
N ALA A 362 6.20 -3.59 -7.09
CA ALA A 362 6.61 -4.93 -6.72
C ALA A 362 7.93 -4.84 -5.94
N THR A 363 8.13 -5.74 -4.98
CA THR A 363 9.36 -5.78 -4.19
C THR A 363 9.85 -7.20 -4.14
N LEU A 364 11.10 -7.43 -4.49
CA LEU A 364 11.78 -8.71 -4.32
C LEU A 364 12.70 -8.61 -3.10
N ILE A 365 12.57 -9.54 -2.16
CA ILE A 365 13.42 -9.63 -0.96
C ILE A 365 14.12 -10.98 -0.95
N GLN A 366 15.44 -10.95 -0.81
CA GLN A 366 16.31 -12.13 -0.80
C GLN A 366 17.43 -11.95 0.22
N GLY A 367 17.31 -12.62 1.36
CA GLY A 367 18.23 -12.54 2.48
C GLY A 367 18.35 -11.10 3.01
N ALA A 368 19.51 -10.50 2.80
CA ALA A 368 19.83 -9.15 3.28
C ALA A 368 19.64 -8.05 2.22
N VAL A 369 19.02 -8.36 1.09
CA VAL A 369 18.86 -7.42 -0.02
C VAL A 369 17.40 -7.38 -0.44
N GLY A 370 16.90 -6.18 -0.73
CA GLY A 370 15.64 -5.96 -1.39
C GLY A 370 15.77 -5.06 -2.61
N THR A 371 14.83 -5.17 -3.53
CA THR A 371 14.76 -4.34 -4.74
C THR A 371 13.32 -4.04 -5.06
N PHE A 372 13.01 -2.76 -5.21
CA PHE A 372 11.77 -2.29 -5.80
C PHE A 372 11.82 -2.53 -7.31
N ILE A 373 10.72 -3.03 -7.84
CA ILE A 373 10.56 -3.48 -9.22
C ILE A 373 9.31 -2.81 -9.75
N ASN A 374 9.42 -2.25 -10.94
CA ASN A 374 8.27 -1.77 -11.67
C ASN A 374 7.41 -2.99 -12.09
N PRO A 375 6.17 -3.11 -11.58
CA PRO A 375 5.37 -4.31 -11.79
C PRO A 375 5.01 -4.53 -13.26
N SER A 376 5.00 -3.47 -14.08
CA SER A 376 4.64 -3.59 -15.50
C SER A 376 5.81 -3.96 -16.39
N THR A 377 7.02 -3.44 -16.12
CA THR A 377 8.19 -3.71 -16.96
C THR A 377 9.11 -4.79 -16.40
N SER A 378 8.89 -5.22 -15.15
CA SER A 378 9.85 -6.04 -14.38
C SER A 378 11.24 -5.40 -14.24
N GLY A 379 11.38 -4.11 -14.56
CA GLY A 379 12.63 -3.38 -14.41
C GLY A 379 12.90 -3.06 -12.95
N ALA A 380 14.14 -3.22 -12.51
CA ALA A 380 14.58 -2.76 -11.19
C ALA A 380 14.49 -1.23 -11.12
N GLU A 381 13.94 -0.72 -10.02
CA GLU A 381 13.88 0.70 -9.67
C GLU A 381 14.97 1.00 -8.63
N SER A 382 14.61 1.11 -7.35
CA SER A 382 15.53 1.33 -6.23
C SER A 382 15.90 0.03 -5.52
N GLY A 383 17.13 -0.06 -4.98
CA GLY A 383 17.60 -1.18 -4.16
C GLY A 383 17.82 -0.78 -2.70
N PHE A 384 17.77 -1.74 -1.78
CA PHE A 384 18.03 -1.50 -0.36
C PHE A 384 18.65 -2.73 0.33
N GLY A 385 19.42 -2.48 1.38
CA GLY A 385 19.95 -3.50 2.29
C GLY A 385 19.06 -3.67 3.53
N LEU A 386 19.07 -4.88 4.09
CA LEU A 386 18.34 -5.28 5.29
C LEU A 386 19.30 -5.68 6.41
N GLY A 387 19.15 -5.03 7.57
CA GLY A 387 19.90 -5.28 8.79
C GLY A 387 19.05 -6.00 9.83
N TYR A 388 19.39 -7.26 10.12
CA TYR A 388 18.66 -8.11 11.07
C TYR A 388 19.25 -8.04 12.48
N GLY A 389 18.50 -8.53 13.47
CA GLY A 389 18.96 -8.66 14.85
C GLY A 389 19.02 -7.32 15.61
N LEU A 390 18.13 -6.39 15.27
CA LEU A 390 18.00 -5.13 16.01
C LEU A 390 17.51 -5.36 17.46
N PRO A 391 17.74 -4.41 18.39
CA PRO A 391 17.32 -4.55 19.78
C PRO A 391 15.82 -4.75 19.98
N SER A 392 14.98 -4.20 19.08
CA SER A 392 13.54 -4.50 19.06
C SER A 392 13.31 -5.73 18.18
N PRO A 393 12.90 -6.89 18.74
CA PRO A 393 12.68 -8.10 17.95
C PRO A 393 11.64 -7.88 16.87
N GLY A 394 11.92 -8.33 15.65
CA GLY A 394 11.00 -8.21 14.51
C GLY A 394 11.09 -6.91 13.73
N LEU A 395 11.83 -5.90 14.22
CA LEU A 395 12.28 -4.78 13.38
C LEU A 395 13.51 -5.18 12.58
N VAL A 396 13.52 -4.78 11.32
CA VAL A 396 14.65 -4.93 10.41
C VAL A 396 15.09 -3.55 9.98
N GLY A 397 16.38 -3.26 10.10
CA GLY A 397 16.94 -2.00 9.64
C GLY A 397 16.98 -1.97 8.12
N VAL A 398 16.73 -0.80 7.53
CA VAL A 398 16.77 -0.60 6.09
C VAL A 398 17.79 0.49 5.77
N GLN A 399 18.56 0.28 4.71
CA GLN A 399 19.38 1.34 4.11
C GLN A 399 19.26 1.28 2.58
N ASP A 400 18.84 2.38 1.95
CA ASP A 400 18.80 2.49 0.50
C ASP A 400 20.21 2.66 -0.10
N THR A 401 20.30 2.67 -1.44
CA THR A 401 21.57 2.91 -2.15
C THR A 401 22.15 4.31 -1.97
N ASN A 402 21.36 5.27 -1.48
CA ASN A 402 21.79 6.64 -1.20
C ASN A 402 22.17 6.86 0.29
N GLY A 403 22.18 5.81 1.11
CA GLY A 403 22.49 5.85 2.54
C GLY A 403 21.36 6.36 3.43
N LYS A 404 20.15 6.57 2.89
CA LYS A 404 18.93 6.86 3.65
C LYS A 404 18.51 5.62 4.42
N THR A 405 18.18 5.83 5.69
CA THR A 405 17.87 4.75 6.61
C THR A 405 16.38 4.65 6.85
N GLY A 406 15.96 3.51 7.36
CA GLY A 406 14.58 3.27 7.73
C GLY A 406 14.40 1.90 8.36
N MET A 407 13.17 1.40 8.34
CA MET A 407 12.78 0.19 9.03
C MET A 407 11.82 -0.64 8.18
N ALA A 408 11.87 -1.96 8.34
CA ALA A 408 10.93 -2.91 7.77
C ALA A 408 10.38 -3.84 8.86
N ILE A 409 9.16 -4.31 8.64
CA ILE A 409 8.48 -5.34 9.44
C ILE A 409 7.79 -6.33 8.49
N ALA A 410 7.57 -7.55 8.96
CA ALA A 410 6.84 -8.56 8.21
C ALA A 410 5.95 -9.42 9.14
N SER A 411 4.78 -9.81 8.66
CA SER A 411 3.88 -10.72 9.37
C SER A 411 2.89 -11.39 8.40
N GLY A 412 2.70 -12.70 8.51
CA GLY A 412 1.66 -13.42 7.76
C GLY A 412 1.75 -13.32 6.24
N GLY A 413 2.93 -13.07 5.66
CA GLY A 413 3.10 -12.82 4.22
C GLY A 413 2.80 -11.38 3.79
N LEU A 414 2.66 -10.46 4.74
CA LEU A 414 2.72 -9.02 4.51
C LEU A 414 4.07 -8.48 4.93
N TYR A 415 4.49 -7.40 4.28
CA TYR A 415 5.59 -6.57 4.77
C TYR A 415 5.21 -5.09 4.68
N ALA A 416 5.83 -4.29 5.54
CA ALA A 416 5.82 -2.84 5.43
C ALA A 416 7.26 -2.32 5.53
N ILE A 417 7.52 -1.21 4.86
CA ILE A 417 8.83 -0.58 4.81
C ILE A 417 8.69 0.93 4.89
N VAL A 418 9.58 1.56 5.65
CA VAL A 418 9.77 3.00 5.74
C VAL A 418 11.21 3.28 5.34
N ILE A 419 11.44 4.30 4.50
CA ILE A 419 12.78 4.84 4.22
C ILE A 419 12.69 6.36 4.35
N GLN A 420 13.61 6.97 5.11
CA GLN A 420 13.69 8.43 5.30
C GLN A 420 14.33 9.13 4.09
N GLY A 421 13.85 8.76 2.90
CA GLY A 421 14.35 9.13 1.58
C GLY A 421 13.23 9.09 0.55
N ALA A 422 13.56 9.46 -0.68
CA ALA A 422 12.65 9.35 -1.81
C ALA A 422 13.03 8.10 -2.61
N GLU A 423 12.06 7.26 -2.93
CA GLU A 423 12.25 6.04 -3.72
C GLU A 423 11.42 6.08 -5.01
N ASN A 424 11.75 5.22 -5.97
CA ASN A 424 10.95 4.97 -7.18
C ASN A 424 10.64 6.24 -7.99
N GLY A 425 11.55 7.22 -7.97
CA GLY A 425 11.40 8.51 -8.66
C GLY A 425 10.40 9.48 -8.02
N GLY A 426 9.95 9.21 -6.78
CA GLY A 426 9.04 10.08 -6.03
C GLY A 426 7.58 10.04 -6.53
N ILE A 427 6.77 10.96 -6.00
CA ILE A 427 5.33 11.04 -6.27
C ILE A 427 5.09 11.33 -7.76
N THR A 428 4.14 10.60 -8.35
CA THR A 428 3.70 10.83 -9.74
C THR A 428 3.18 12.25 -9.92
N SER A 429 3.69 12.98 -10.93
CA SER A 429 3.41 14.43 -11.08
C SER A 429 1.93 14.76 -11.27
N THR A 430 1.12 13.87 -11.84
CA THR A 430 -0.34 14.05 -12.00
C THR A 430 -1.07 14.04 -10.66
N SER A 431 -0.48 13.43 -9.64
CA SER A 431 -1.02 13.28 -8.29
C SER A 431 -0.39 14.24 -7.26
N ALA A 432 0.54 15.11 -7.68
CA ALA A 432 1.24 16.04 -6.81
C ALA A 432 0.94 17.48 -7.21
N ASN A 433 0.77 18.36 -6.22
CA ASN A 433 1.05 19.78 -6.46
C ASN A 433 2.58 19.99 -6.39
N SER A 434 3.08 21.16 -6.83
CA SER A 434 4.53 21.45 -6.90
C SER A 434 5.27 21.29 -5.58
N ASP A 435 4.53 21.36 -4.47
CA ASP A 435 5.09 21.54 -3.14
C ASP A 435 4.92 20.26 -2.29
N THR A 436 4.32 19.20 -2.84
CA THR A 436 4.10 17.93 -2.12
C THR A 436 5.43 17.20 -1.90
N PRO A 437 5.84 16.91 -0.65
CA PRO A 437 7.07 16.18 -0.39
C PRO A 437 7.00 14.73 -0.89
N SER A 438 8.06 14.25 -1.56
CA SER A 438 8.22 12.83 -1.94
C SER A 438 8.89 11.98 -0.84
N THR A 439 9.05 12.54 0.36
CA THR A 439 9.71 11.91 1.49
C THR A 439 8.89 12.10 2.77
N PRO A 440 8.91 11.13 3.69
CA PRO A 440 9.57 9.82 3.58
C PRO A 440 8.82 8.83 2.67
N TYR A 441 9.53 7.81 2.19
CA TYR A 441 8.95 6.69 1.47
C TYR A 441 8.28 5.71 2.45
N PHE A 442 7.09 5.25 2.09
CA PHE A 442 6.38 4.18 2.77
C PHE A 442 5.80 3.20 1.75
N GLY A 443 5.94 1.91 2.00
CA GLY A 443 5.35 0.87 1.18
C GLY A 443 4.77 -0.25 2.04
N ILE A 444 3.66 -0.82 1.60
CA ILE A 444 3.09 -2.06 2.13
C ILE A 444 2.86 -3.00 0.95
N GLY A 445 3.23 -4.27 1.10
CA GLY A 445 2.94 -5.27 0.07
C GLY A 445 2.55 -6.63 0.64
N ALA A 446 1.82 -7.38 -0.18
CA ALA A 446 1.42 -8.74 0.07
C ALA A 446 2.26 -9.71 -0.77
N GLN A 447 2.66 -10.81 -0.15
CA GLN A 447 3.48 -11.84 -0.77
C GLN A 447 2.70 -12.54 -1.88
N ILE A 448 3.31 -12.60 -3.06
CA ILE A 448 2.82 -13.34 -4.23
C ILE A 448 3.71 -14.53 -4.56
N SER A 449 4.97 -14.53 -4.12
CA SER A 449 5.88 -15.66 -4.32
C SER A 449 6.86 -15.80 -3.17
N LYS A 450 7.33 -17.02 -2.92
CA LYS A 450 8.42 -17.34 -2.00
C LYS A 450 9.66 -17.74 -2.77
#